data_AF-A0A832DEG9-F1
#
_entry.id   AF-A0A832DEG9-F1
#
_cell.length_a   1.000
_cell.length_b   1.000
_cell.length_c   1.000
_cell.angle_alpha   90.00
_cell.angle_beta   90.00
_cell.angle_gamma   90.00
#
_symmetry.space_group_name_H-M   'P 1'
#
loop_
_entity.id
_entity.type
_entity.pdbx_description
1 polymer ?
#
loop_
_entity_poly.entity_id
_entity_poly.type
_entity_poly.pdbx_seq_one_letter_code
_entity_poly.pdbx_strand_id
1 'polypeptide(L)'
;MVMMIKILFILIISFVAYSQNIQEKVNISLENCFGNNIQIDFEKFKLKNELKSSIERKVGQKFYSDEVYLYKISIDKKIIGYGLLDNVYGKSLPITFLVMFDSTGNILCSEIIKYREPYGGAVQSKEWNDQFKGKNMDSDFVVGKDVSGISGATISVNSVTKGIKKLTFLLSEIVSK
;
A
#
# COMPACT_ATOMS: atom_id res chain seq x y z
N MET A 1 26.46 -33.69 3.96
CA MET A 1 25.01 -33.61 4.22
C MET A 1 24.65 -32.66 5.37
N VAL A 2 25.34 -32.70 6.52
CA VAL A 2 25.07 -31.81 7.68
C VAL A 2 25.35 -30.32 7.41
N MET A 3 26.33 -30.00 6.56
CA MET A 3 26.69 -28.61 6.21
C MET A 3 25.63 -27.93 5.33
N MET A 4 24.96 -28.68 4.44
CA MET A 4 23.86 -28.18 3.60
C MET A 4 22.60 -27.85 4.42
N ILE A 5 22.32 -28.63 5.48
CA ILE A 5 21.18 -28.39 6.38
C ILE A 5 21.40 -27.12 7.21
N LYS A 6 22.63 -26.84 7.67
CA LYS A 6 22.96 -25.61 8.40
C LYS A 6 22.83 -24.36 7.52
N ILE A 7 23.26 -24.42 6.25
CA ILE A 7 23.12 -23.32 5.30
C ILE A 7 21.64 -23.04 4.99
N LEU A 8 20.82 -24.09 4.85
CA LEU A 8 19.38 -23.96 4.65
C LEU A 8 18.68 -23.31 5.86
N PHE A 9 19.11 -23.65 7.09
CA PHE A 9 18.58 -23.06 8.32
C PHE A 9 18.93 -21.57 8.46
N ILE A 10 20.15 -21.16 8.10
CA ILE A 10 20.60 -19.76 8.15
C ILE A 10 19.84 -18.89 7.11
N LEU A 11 19.59 -19.43 5.92
CA LEU A 11 18.80 -18.74 4.88
C LEU A 11 17.33 -18.54 5.28
N ILE A 12 16.73 -19.52 5.95
CA ILE A 12 15.35 -19.42 6.46
C ILE A 12 15.24 -18.36 7.58
N ILE A 13 16.19 -18.31 8.52
CA ILE A 13 16.19 -17.31 9.60
C ILE A 13 16.31 -15.89 9.06
N SER A 14 17.15 -15.71 8.04
CA SER A 14 17.37 -14.40 7.40
C SER A 14 16.10 -13.89 6.71
N PHE A 15 15.33 -14.77 6.07
CA PHE A 15 14.07 -14.42 5.41
C PHE A 15 12.96 -14.07 6.43
N VAL A 16 12.88 -14.81 7.54
CA VAL A 16 11.92 -14.55 8.62
C VAL A 16 12.17 -13.20 9.29
N ALA A 17 13.42 -12.87 9.61
CA ALA A 17 13.77 -11.56 10.19
C ALA A 17 13.50 -10.38 9.24
N TYR A 18 13.63 -10.60 7.92
CA TYR A 18 13.37 -9.55 6.92
C TYR A 18 11.88 -9.27 6.71
N SER A 19 11.02 -10.29 6.87
CA SER A 19 9.57 -10.15 6.80
C SER A 19 8.99 -9.42 8.02
N GLN A 20 9.61 -9.57 9.20
CA GLN A 20 9.16 -8.91 10.42
C GLN A 20 9.13 -7.38 10.30
N ASN A 21 10.07 -6.76 9.56
CA ASN A 21 10.14 -5.31 9.42
C ASN A 21 8.93 -4.70 8.67
N ILE A 22 8.38 -5.39 7.66
CA ILE A 22 7.24 -4.84 6.89
C ILE A 22 5.96 -4.90 7.72
N GLN A 23 5.70 -6.05 8.35
CA GLN A 23 4.48 -6.22 9.15
C GLN A 23 4.48 -5.30 10.37
N GLU A 24 5.63 -5.17 11.04
CA GLU A 24 5.80 -4.22 12.15
C GLU A 24 5.52 -2.78 11.73
N LYS A 25 6.11 -2.32 10.61
CA LYS A 25 5.84 -0.98 10.08
C LYS A 25 4.38 -0.78 9.73
N VAL A 26 3.73 -1.75 9.09
CA VAL A 26 2.31 -1.66 8.77
C VAL A 26 1.46 -1.52 10.02
N ASN A 27 1.72 -2.31 11.06
CA ASN A 27 0.98 -2.21 12.32
C ASN A 27 1.17 -0.82 12.96
N ILE A 28 2.41 -0.31 13.00
CA ILE A 28 2.70 1.04 13.49
C ILE A 28 1.96 2.11 12.67
N SER A 29 1.96 2.01 11.33
CA SER A 29 1.24 2.94 10.46
C SER A 29 -0.27 2.91 10.72
N LEU A 30 -0.85 1.72 10.93
CA LEU A 30 -2.26 1.54 11.24
C LEU A 30 -2.61 2.17 12.60
N GLU A 31 -1.83 1.91 13.64
CA GLU A 31 -2.03 2.51 14.97
C GLU A 31 -1.89 4.04 14.94
N ASN A 32 -0.90 4.56 14.22
CA ASN A 32 -0.72 6.00 14.06
C ASN A 32 -1.90 6.66 13.33
N CYS A 33 -2.53 5.96 12.39
CA CYS A 33 -3.63 6.51 11.60
C CYS A 33 -4.99 6.41 12.31
N PHE A 34 -5.28 5.27 12.94
CA PHE A 34 -6.59 4.97 13.55
C PHE A 34 -6.63 5.17 15.07
N GLY A 35 -5.46 5.36 15.70
CA GLY A 35 -5.30 5.42 17.15
C GLY A 35 -4.98 4.05 17.75
N ASN A 36 -4.69 4.07 19.06
CA ASN A 36 -4.42 2.86 19.84
C ASN A 36 -5.71 2.06 20.11
N ASN A 37 -5.58 0.78 20.46
CA ASN A 37 -6.68 -0.15 20.79
C ASN A 37 -7.54 -0.59 19.59
N ILE A 38 -6.97 -0.62 18.39
CA ILE A 38 -7.61 -1.19 17.21
C ILE A 38 -7.47 -2.71 17.16
N GLN A 39 -8.48 -3.38 16.61
CA GLN A 39 -8.42 -4.78 16.22
C GLN A 39 -8.18 -4.85 14.71
N ILE A 40 -7.16 -5.58 14.30
CA ILE A 40 -6.73 -5.71 12.90
C ILE A 40 -6.98 -7.15 12.45
N ASP A 41 -7.86 -7.31 11.48
CA ASP A 41 -8.02 -8.56 10.73
C ASP A 41 -7.30 -8.43 9.37
N PHE A 42 -6.63 -9.49 8.94
CA PHE A 42 -5.76 -9.46 7.76
C PHE A 42 -6.10 -10.59 6.80
N GLU A 43 -6.25 -10.25 5.53
CA GLU A 43 -6.45 -11.22 4.47
C GLU A 43 -5.75 -10.82 3.16
N LYS A 44 -5.46 -11.82 2.33
CA LYS A 44 -5.03 -11.59 0.95
C LYS A 44 -6.25 -11.51 0.05
N PHE A 45 -6.50 -10.33 -0.50
CA PHE A 45 -7.58 -10.13 -1.44
C PHE A 45 -7.13 -10.55 -2.85
N LYS A 46 -7.73 -11.62 -3.38
CA LYS A 46 -7.45 -12.10 -4.73
C LYS A 46 -8.21 -11.27 -5.77
N LEU A 47 -7.47 -10.68 -6.70
CA LEU A 47 -8.01 -9.89 -7.80
C LEU A 47 -8.55 -10.82 -8.89
N LYS A 48 -9.88 -10.90 -9.04
CA LYS A 48 -10.48 -11.57 -10.20
C LYS A 48 -10.07 -10.83 -11.48
N ASN A 49 -9.80 -11.57 -12.56
CA ASN A 49 -9.29 -11.00 -13.82
C ASN A 49 -10.14 -9.84 -14.36
N GLU A 50 -11.47 -9.96 -14.31
CA GLU A 50 -12.38 -8.90 -14.78
C GLU A 50 -12.25 -7.61 -13.96
N LEU A 51 -12.26 -7.74 -12.62
CA LEU A 51 -12.08 -6.63 -11.69
C LEU A 51 -10.70 -5.98 -11.90
N LYS A 52 -9.65 -6.81 -11.94
CA LYS A 52 -8.27 -6.38 -12.17
C LYS A 52 -8.18 -5.55 -13.45
N SER A 53 -8.56 -6.11 -14.59
CA SER A 53 -8.49 -5.43 -15.88
C SER A 53 -9.35 -4.17 -15.95
N SER A 54 -10.51 -4.15 -15.30
CA SER A 54 -11.38 -2.97 -15.23
C SER A 54 -10.66 -1.79 -14.54
N ILE A 55 -10.10 -2.03 -13.35
CA ILE A 55 -9.39 -1.01 -12.59
C ILE A 55 -8.11 -0.56 -13.33
N GLU A 56 -7.33 -1.51 -13.87
CA GLU A 56 -6.09 -1.19 -14.60
C GLU A 56 -6.35 -0.27 -15.79
N ARG A 57 -7.45 -0.48 -16.54
CA ARG A 57 -7.85 0.39 -17.64
C ARG A 57 -8.27 1.79 -17.17
N LYS A 58 -9.05 1.89 -16.09
CA LYS A 58 -9.48 3.19 -15.52
C LYS A 58 -8.30 4.04 -15.05
N VAL A 59 -7.28 3.40 -14.46
CA VAL A 59 -6.13 4.10 -13.85
C VAL A 59 -4.96 4.27 -14.83
N GLY A 60 -4.84 3.40 -15.83
CA GLY A 60 -3.69 3.35 -16.71
C GLY A 60 -2.42 2.87 -15.98
N GLN A 61 -2.56 1.91 -15.07
CA GLN A 61 -1.48 1.25 -14.35
C GLN A 61 -1.86 -0.21 -14.03
N LYS A 62 -0.94 -1.15 -14.25
CA LYS A 62 -1.11 -2.55 -13.84
C LYS A 62 -1.01 -2.73 -12.32
N PHE A 63 -1.69 -3.75 -11.78
CA PHE A 63 -1.32 -4.27 -10.47
C PHE A 63 0.03 -5.00 -10.55
N TYR A 64 0.79 -4.92 -9.47
CA TYR A 64 2.08 -5.62 -9.38
C TYR A 64 1.90 -7.14 -9.22
N SER A 65 0.79 -7.56 -8.59
CA SER A 65 0.43 -8.95 -8.32
C SER A 65 -1.04 -9.22 -8.67
N ASP A 66 -1.47 -10.47 -8.52
CA ASP A 66 -2.90 -10.88 -8.54
C ASP A 66 -3.54 -10.82 -7.14
N GLU A 67 -2.79 -10.36 -6.14
CA GLU A 67 -3.21 -10.23 -4.75
C GLU A 67 -2.86 -8.85 -4.21
N VAL A 68 -3.75 -8.28 -3.40
CA VAL A 68 -3.51 -7.10 -2.57
C VAL A 68 -3.77 -7.48 -1.13
N TYR A 69 -2.96 -6.98 -0.21
CA TYR A 69 -3.12 -7.24 1.21
C TYR A 69 -4.15 -6.29 1.82
N LEU A 70 -5.19 -6.86 2.42
CA LEU A 70 -6.29 -6.14 3.03
C LEU A 70 -6.22 -6.27 4.56
N TYR A 71 -6.31 -5.14 5.23
CA TYR A 71 -6.44 -5.00 6.66
C TYR A 71 -7.82 -4.43 6.95
N LYS A 72 -8.63 -5.09 7.77
CA LYS A 72 -9.91 -4.57 8.29
C LYS A 72 -9.66 -4.09 9.71
N ILE A 73 -9.96 -2.81 9.95
CA ILE A 73 -9.69 -2.15 11.23
C ILE A 73 -11.01 -1.97 11.97
N SER A 74 -11.08 -2.44 13.20
CA SER A 74 -12.29 -2.37 14.02
C SER A 74 -12.02 -1.93 15.45
N ILE A 75 -13.02 -1.29 16.06
CA ILE A 75 -13.10 -1.00 17.50
C ILE A 75 -14.41 -1.59 17.99
N ASP A 76 -14.38 -2.34 19.08
CA ASP A 76 -15.56 -3.01 19.66
C ASP A 76 -16.40 -3.77 18.63
N LYS A 77 -15.72 -4.51 17.73
CA LYS A 77 -16.31 -5.28 16.61
C LYS A 77 -16.98 -4.45 15.51
N LYS A 78 -16.94 -3.12 15.58
CA LYS A 78 -17.40 -2.23 14.50
C LYS A 78 -16.22 -1.89 13.59
N ILE A 79 -16.34 -2.17 12.29
CA ILE A 79 -15.35 -1.74 11.30
C ILE A 79 -15.35 -0.21 11.23
N ILE A 80 -14.19 0.39 11.44
CA ILE A 80 -13.97 1.84 11.37
C ILE A 80 -13.17 2.24 10.12
N GLY A 81 -12.54 1.28 9.45
CA GLY A 81 -11.76 1.55 8.25
C GLY A 81 -11.02 0.34 7.73
N TYR A 82 -10.22 0.59 6.70
CA TYR A 82 -9.50 -0.42 5.94
C TYR A 82 -8.08 0.04 5.64
N GLY A 83 -7.15 -0.91 5.54
CA GLY A 83 -5.80 -0.69 5.03
C GLY A 83 -5.57 -1.57 3.80
N LEU A 84 -5.01 -1.01 2.74
CA LEU A 84 -4.59 -1.75 1.55
C LEU A 84 -3.09 -1.57 1.34
N LEU A 85 -2.34 -2.68 1.39
CA LEU A 85 -0.91 -2.72 1.13
C LEU A 85 -0.66 -3.37 -0.24
N ASP A 86 -0.01 -2.62 -1.13
CA ASP A 86 0.32 -3.06 -2.48
C ASP A 86 1.77 -2.67 -2.84
N ASN A 87 2.22 -3.16 -3.98
CA ASN A 87 3.45 -2.73 -4.63
C ASN A 87 3.14 -1.99 -5.93
N VAL A 88 3.99 -1.02 -6.26
CA VAL A 88 4.11 -0.47 -7.62
C VAL A 88 5.52 -0.66 -8.12
N TYR A 89 5.67 -0.69 -9.44
CA TYR A 89 6.98 -0.67 -10.08
C TYR A 89 7.65 0.69 -9.83
N GLY A 90 8.84 0.67 -9.23
CA GLY A 90 9.79 1.79 -9.27
C GLY A 90 10.55 1.82 -10.59
N LYS A 91 11.73 2.45 -10.62
CA LYS A 91 12.61 2.42 -11.80
C LYS A 91 13.12 1.00 -12.10
N SER A 92 13.47 0.24 -11.07
CA SER A 92 14.05 -1.09 -11.13
C SER A 92 13.57 -2.01 -10.00
N LEU A 93 13.19 -1.45 -8.85
CA LEU A 93 12.73 -2.23 -7.70
C LEU A 93 11.32 -1.77 -7.26
N PRO A 94 10.52 -2.67 -6.65
CA PRO A 94 9.18 -2.31 -6.21
C PRO A 94 9.20 -1.33 -5.04
N ILE A 95 8.18 -0.47 -5.01
CA ILE A 95 7.86 0.41 -3.90
C ILE A 95 6.63 -0.18 -3.21
N THR A 96 6.77 -0.54 -1.92
CA THR A 96 5.67 -1.05 -1.10
C THR A 96 5.03 0.11 -0.36
N PHE A 97 3.73 0.27 -0.49
CA PHE A 97 2.98 1.38 0.08
C PHE A 97 1.66 0.90 0.68
N LEU A 98 1.22 1.59 1.72
CA LEU A 98 -0.02 1.34 2.46
C LEU A 98 -0.93 2.56 2.30
N VAL A 99 -2.20 2.30 1.98
CA VAL A 99 -3.25 3.33 1.96
C VAL A 99 -4.32 2.92 2.96
N MET A 100 -4.66 3.84 3.86
CA MET A 100 -5.60 3.64 4.95
C MET A 100 -6.82 4.52 4.72
N PHE A 101 -7.99 3.94 4.87
CA PHE A 101 -9.26 4.52 4.50
C PHE A 101 -10.24 4.48 5.68
N ASP A 102 -11.14 5.46 5.72
CA ASP A 102 -12.32 5.38 6.57
C ASP A 102 -13.31 4.34 6.02
N SER A 103 -14.39 4.09 6.76
CA SER A 103 -15.44 3.15 6.35
C SER A 103 -16.24 3.61 5.11
N THR A 104 -16.05 4.84 4.63
CA THR A 104 -16.73 5.39 3.44
C THR A 104 -15.82 5.44 2.22
N GLY A 105 -14.55 5.06 2.35
CA GLY A 105 -13.58 5.00 1.26
C GLY A 105 -12.78 6.28 1.02
N ASN A 106 -12.81 7.26 1.95
CA ASN A 106 -11.87 8.37 1.90
C ASN A 106 -10.55 7.98 2.52
N ILE A 107 -9.45 8.44 1.94
CA ILE A 107 -8.10 8.22 2.45
C ILE A 107 -7.92 9.00 3.76
N LEU A 108 -7.60 8.29 4.84
CA LEU A 108 -7.20 8.88 6.11
C LEU A 108 -5.70 9.16 6.13
N CYS A 109 -4.90 8.18 5.68
CA CYS A 109 -3.44 8.23 5.68
C CYS A 109 -2.89 7.41 4.50
N SER A 110 -1.68 7.74 4.05
CA SER A 110 -0.90 6.89 3.15
C SER A 110 0.58 6.93 3.53
N GLU A 111 1.28 5.83 3.34
CA GLU A 111 2.70 5.75 3.70
C GLU A 111 3.47 4.80 2.77
N ILE A 112 4.74 5.12 2.52
CA ILE A 112 5.68 4.21 1.87
C ILE A 112 6.31 3.29 2.93
N ILE A 113 5.85 2.05 2.99
CA ILE A 113 6.33 1.04 3.94
C ILE A 113 7.75 0.58 3.61
N LYS A 114 8.06 0.41 2.31
CA LYS A 114 9.40 0.00 1.87
C LYS A 114 9.75 0.55 0.50
N TYR A 115 10.78 1.39 0.51
CA TYR A 115 11.47 1.87 -0.68
C TYR A 115 12.80 1.13 -0.83
N ARG A 116 13.17 0.78 -2.07
CA ARG A 116 14.33 -0.10 -2.34
C ARG A 116 15.31 0.48 -3.34
N GLU A 117 15.05 1.68 -3.86
CA GLU A 117 15.93 2.32 -4.86
C GLU A 117 16.90 3.29 -4.18
N PRO A 118 18.09 3.52 -4.76
CA PRO A 118 19.06 4.46 -4.19
C PRO A 118 18.63 5.93 -4.34
N TYR A 119 17.78 6.25 -5.31
CA TYR A 119 17.33 7.60 -5.61
C TYR A 119 15.83 7.61 -5.87
N GLY A 120 15.17 8.73 -5.59
CA GLY A 120 13.72 8.90 -5.77
C GLY A 120 12.88 8.62 -4.52
N GLY A 121 13.52 8.31 -3.38
CA GLY A 121 12.85 7.99 -2.11
C GLY A 121 12.13 9.16 -1.44
N ALA A 122 12.12 10.35 -2.05
CA ALA A 122 11.45 11.53 -1.49
C ALA A 122 9.92 11.36 -1.35
N VAL A 123 9.33 10.40 -2.08
CA VAL A 123 7.92 9.96 -1.88
C VAL A 123 7.67 9.35 -0.51
N GLN A 124 8.70 9.02 0.28
CA GLN A 124 8.56 8.57 1.67
C GLN A 124 8.23 9.71 2.64
N SER A 125 8.38 10.97 2.24
CA SER A 125 8.10 12.10 3.14
C SER A 125 6.62 12.12 3.56
N LYS A 126 6.39 12.39 4.84
CA LYS A 126 5.04 12.47 5.39
C LYS A 126 4.26 13.61 4.72
N GLU A 127 4.91 14.74 4.52
CA GLU A 127 4.35 15.95 3.93
C GLU A 127 3.83 15.70 2.51
N TRP A 128 4.56 14.92 1.72
CA TRP A 128 4.11 14.58 0.37
C TRP A 128 2.89 13.64 0.41
N ASN A 129 2.87 12.68 1.33
CA ASN A 129 1.76 11.74 1.47
C ASN A 129 0.48 12.39 2.06
N ASP A 130 0.61 13.42 2.90
CA ASP A 130 -0.54 14.11 3.50
C ASP A 130 -1.48 14.73 2.44
N GLN A 131 -0.98 14.99 1.22
CA GLN A 131 -1.77 15.48 0.08
C GLN A 131 -2.88 14.51 -0.37
N PHE A 132 -2.78 13.22 -0.02
CA PHE A 132 -3.80 12.23 -0.38
C PHE A 132 -4.98 12.19 0.60
N LYS A 133 -4.84 12.78 1.80
CA LYS A 133 -5.87 12.76 2.83
C LYS A 133 -7.18 13.40 2.31
N GLY A 134 -8.29 12.72 2.55
CA GLY A 134 -9.63 13.11 2.10
C GLY A 134 -9.93 12.78 0.64
N LYS A 135 -8.97 12.36 -0.18
CA LYS A 135 -9.24 11.89 -1.55
C LYS A 135 -9.92 10.53 -1.52
N ASN A 136 -10.69 10.23 -2.55
CA ASN A 136 -11.42 8.98 -2.74
C ASN A 136 -11.45 8.58 -4.23
N MET A 137 -12.30 7.63 -4.63
CA MET A 137 -12.38 7.17 -6.02
C MET A 137 -12.85 8.23 -7.02
N ASP A 138 -13.57 9.25 -6.56
CA ASP A 138 -14.09 10.35 -7.40
C ASP A 138 -13.09 11.50 -7.51
N SER A 139 -11.99 11.45 -6.75
CA SER A 139 -10.95 12.47 -6.79
C SER A 139 -10.03 12.31 -8.01
N ASP A 140 -9.53 13.44 -8.49
CA ASP A 140 -8.39 13.45 -9.40
C ASP A 140 -7.06 13.23 -8.64
N PHE A 141 -6.10 12.62 -9.34
CA PHE A 141 -4.76 12.30 -8.84
C PHE A 141 -3.71 12.69 -9.89
N VAL A 142 -3.90 13.82 -10.58
CA VAL A 142 -2.99 14.24 -11.63
C VAL A 142 -1.77 14.91 -11.01
N VAL A 143 -0.59 14.31 -11.22
CA VAL A 143 0.67 14.88 -10.75
C VAL A 143 0.90 16.24 -11.43
N GLY A 144 1.25 17.26 -10.65
CA GLY A 144 1.41 18.64 -11.10
C GLY A 144 0.11 19.47 -11.07
N LYS A 145 -1.03 18.84 -10.77
CA LYS A 145 -2.32 19.52 -10.58
C LYS A 145 -2.90 19.23 -9.21
N ASP A 146 -3.16 17.95 -8.92
CA ASP A 146 -3.81 17.49 -7.68
C ASP A 146 -2.83 16.90 -6.66
N VAL A 147 -1.62 16.54 -7.11
CA VAL A 147 -0.54 15.98 -6.31
C VAL A 147 0.77 16.63 -6.74
N SER A 148 1.54 17.16 -5.79
CA SER A 148 2.81 17.82 -6.11
C SER A 148 3.83 16.84 -6.69
N GLY A 149 4.55 17.28 -7.71
CA GLY A 149 5.73 16.58 -8.21
C GLY A 149 6.90 16.63 -7.22
N ILE A 150 7.90 15.78 -7.41
CA ILE A 150 9.17 15.85 -6.69
C ILE A 150 10.32 15.76 -7.69
N SER A 151 11.22 16.76 -7.65
CA SER A 151 12.41 16.78 -8.50
C SER A 151 13.28 15.55 -8.27
N GLY A 152 13.75 14.91 -9.36
CA GLY A 152 14.56 13.70 -9.30
C GLY A 152 13.82 12.42 -8.90
N ALA A 153 12.49 12.48 -8.66
CA ALA A 153 11.67 11.33 -8.25
C ALA A 153 10.44 11.12 -9.15
N THR A 154 10.46 11.61 -10.39
CA THR A 154 9.32 11.59 -11.32
C THR A 154 8.70 10.20 -11.49
N ILE A 155 9.51 9.15 -11.62
CA ILE A 155 9.02 7.77 -11.77
C ILE A 155 8.27 7.34 -10.49
N SER A 156 8.89 7.50 -9.32
CA SER A 156 8.29 7.12 -8.04
C SER A 156 7.00 7.90 -7.76
N VAL A 157 6.99 9.21 -7.99
CA VAL A 157 5.81 10.07 -7.83
C VAL A 157 4.65 9.59 -8.69
N ASN A 158 4.89 9.35 -9.99
CA ASN A 158 3.83 8.88 -10.90
C ASN A 158 3.35 7.48 -10.54
N SER A 159 4.28 6.56 -10.24
CA SER A 159 3.94 5.18 -9.89
C SER A 159 3.12 5.11 -8.60
N VAL A 160 3.55 5.78 -7.53
CA VAL A 160 2.84 5.77 -6.24
C VAL A 160 1.50 6.48 -6.36
N THR A 161 1.44 7.65 -7.00
CA THR A 161 0.18 8.40 -7.18
C THR A 161 -0.88 7.57 -7.90
N LYS A 162 -0.51 6.91 -9.01
CA LYS A 162 -1.40 5.98 -9.70
C LYS A 162 -1.73 4.75 -8.86
N GLY A 163 -0.78 4.25 -8.08
CA GLY A 163 -0.99 3.14 -7.14
C GLY A 163 -2.04 3.47 -6.09
N ILE A 164 -1.98 4.67 -5.50
CA ILE A 164 -2.95 5.14 -4.51
C ILE A 164 -4.34 5.28 -5.16
N LYS A 165 -4.43 5.92 -6.34
CA LYS A 165 -5.69 5.99 -7.11
C LYS A 165 -6.25 4.59 -7.40
N LYS A 166 -5.39 3.63 -7.75
CA LYS A 166 -5.78 2.23 -7.99
C LYS A 166 -6.42 1.57 -6.77
N LEU A 167 -5.89 1.84 -5.58
CA LEU A 167 -6.43 1.29 -4.34
C LEU A 167 -7.75 1.93 -3.92
N THR A 168 -8.04 3.19 -4.31
CA THR A 168 -9.37 3.79 -4.05
C THR A 168 -10.48 3.09 -4.83
N PHE A 169 -10.24 2.76 -6.11
CA PHE A 169 -11.17 1.94 -6.90
C PHE A 169 -11.30 0.52 -6.35
N LEU A 170 -10.19 -0.11 -5.96
CA LEU A 170 -10.22 -1.46 -5.39
C LEU A 170 -11.04 -1.50 -4.10
N LEU A 171 -10.86 -0.52 -3.20
CA LEU A 171 -11.62 -0.49 -1.95
C LEU A 171 -13.12 -0.37 -2.21
N SER A 172 -13.54 0.51 -3.14
CA SER A 172 -14.95 0.63 -3.51
C SER A 172 -15.58 -0.72 -3.87
N GLU A 173 -14.84 -1.57 -4.58
CA GLU A 173 -15.30 -2.89 -5.03
C GLU A 173 -15.27 -3.96 -3.93
N ILE A 174 -14.46 -3.74 -2.88
CA ILE A 174 -14.41 -4.57 -1.67
C ILE A 174 -15.59 -4.23 -0.76
N VAL A 175 -15.89 -2.94 -0.54
CA VAL A 175 -16.91 -2.49 0.41
C VAL A 175 -18.33 -2.47 -0.15
N SER A 176 -18.49 -2.44 -1.49
CA SER A 176 -19.83 -2.46 -2.13
C SER A 176 -20.44 -3.86 -2.24
N LYS A 177 -19.80 -4.88 -1.67
CA LYS A 177 -20.28 -6.28 -1.64
C LYS A 177 -20.69 -6.67 -0.24
#